data_AF-T0R7L1-F1
#
_entry.id   AF-T0R7L1-F1
#
_cell.length_a   1.000
_cell.length_b   1.000
_cell.length_c   1.000
_cell.angle_alpha   90.00
_cell.angle_beta   90.00
_cell.angle_gamma   90.00
#
_symmetry.space_group_name_H-M   'P 1'
#
loop_
_entity.id
_entity.type
_entity.pdbx_description
1 polymer ?
#
loop_
_entity_poly.entity_id
_entity_poly.type
_entity_poly.pdbx_seq_one_letter_code
_entity_poly.pdbx_strand_id
1 'polypeptide(L)'
;MKKILGLSIFLTFNSACAMTVQSSTVDVNSCTKFFKGVNRPDKKMQLELYTKVEQCQQYFDKNGDLLSEVIRGYSELFKVNPSHNHLEPFLPFYYKNKARINALVQKILNKKDADEFFFRLKTALREDKEGNG
;
A
#
# COMPACT_ATOMS: atom_id res chain seq x y z
N MET A 1 25.49 14.77 -61.16
CA MET A 1 26.16 13.69 -60.40
C MET A 1 25.65 13.71 -58.96
N LYS A 2 25.38 12.51 -58.43
CA LYS A 2 25.20 12.10 -57.02
C LYS A 2 24.09 12.75 -56.17
N LYS A 3 22.97 12.01 -56.12
CA LYS A 3 22.04 11.86 -54.99
C LYS A 3 22.80 11.49 -53.72
N ILE A 4 22.47 12.05 -52.55
CA ILE A 4 22.47 11.32 -51.27
C ILE A 4 21.28 11.80 -50.44
N LEU A 5 20.35 10.87 -50.24
CA LEU A 5 19.23 10.89 -49.31
C LEU A 5 19.80 10.89 -47.88
N GLY A 6 19.51 11.94 -47.11
CA GLY A 6 19.75 11.97 -45.66
C GLY A 6 18.61 11.27 -44.94
N LEU A 7 18.76 9.95 -44.76
CA LEU A 7 17.89 9.05 -44.02
C LEU A 7 17.70 9.57 -42.57
N SER A 8 16.54 10.16 -42.28
CA SER A 8 16.16 10.48 -40.90
C SER A 8 15.84 9.18 -40.17
N ILE A 9 16.76 8.75 -39.30
CA ILE A 9 16.58 7.60 -38.43
C ILE A 9 15.50 7.98 -37.40
N PHE A 10 14.29 7.47 -37.64
CA PHE A 10 13.27 7.33 -36.60
C PHE A 10 13.83 6.40 -35.53
N LEU A 11 14.18 6.93 -34.36
CA LEU A 11 14.32 6.13 -33.16
C LEU A 11 12.90 5.79 -32.68
N THR A 12 12.32 4.75 -33.27
CA THR A 12 11.20 4.04 -32.65
C THR A 12 11.75 3.38 -31.39
N PHE A 13 11.44 3.99 -30.24
CA PHE A 13 11.57 3.32 -28.96
C PHE A 13 10.65 2.10 -29.01
N ASN A 14 11.26 0.95 -29.29
CA ASN A 14 10.61 -0.34 -29.31
C ASN A 14 9.93 -0.56 -27.97
N SER A 15 8.63 -0.78 -28.08
CA SER A 15 7.76 -1.56 -27.20
C SER A 15 8.21 -1.63 -25.76
N ALA A 16 7.52 -0.83 -24.96
CA ALA A 16 6.91 -1.27 -23.71
C ALA A 16 6.94 -2.80 -23.59
N CYS A 17 7.66 -3.30 -22.58
CA CYS A 17 7.16 -4.44 -21.85
C CYS A 17 5.81 -4.01 -21.27
N ALA A 18 4.76 -4.05 -22.09
CA ALA A 18 3.41 -4.24 -21.61
C ALA A 18 3.41 -5.67 -21.05
N MET A 19 3.99 -5.83 -19.87
CA MET A 19 3.51 -6.84 -18.95
C MET A 19 2.05 -6.50 -18.76
N THR A 20 1.20 -7.17 -19.53
CA THR A 20 -0.17 -7.42 -19.12
C THR A 20 -0.07 -8.16 -17.81
N VAL A 21 0.04 -7.40 -16.72
CA VAL A 21 -0.40 -7.87 -15.42
C VAL A 21 -1.84 -8.27 -15.71
N GLN A 22 -2.07 -9.58 -15.80
CA GLN A 22 -3.40 -10.12 -15.69
C GLN A 22 -3.92 -9.54 -14.38
N SER A 23 -4.67 -8.45 -14.49
CA SER A 23 -5.49 -7.92 -13.42
C SER A 23 -6.57 -8.98 -13.24
N SER A 24 -6.22 -10.09 -12.58
CA SER A 24 -7.20 -10.86 -11.85
C SER A 24 -7.86 -9.82 -10.98
N THR A 25 -9.10 -9.46 -11.31
CA THR A 25 -9.86 -8.42 -10.63
C THR A 25 -9.83 -8.75 -9.14
N VAL A 26 -8.95 -8.07 -8.39
CA VAL A 26 -8.85 -8.27 -6.95
C VAL A 26 -10.16 -7.77 -6.40
N ASP A 27 -11.04 -8.68 -5.98
CA ASP A 27 -12.35 -8.32 -5.46
C ASP A 27 -12.29 -8.05 -3.96
N VAL A 28 -13.28 -7.32 -3.45
CA VAL A 28 -13.33 -6.92 -2.04
C VAL A 28 -13.37 -8.11 -1.06
N ASN A 29 -13.92 -9.27 -1.46
CA ASN A 29 -13.95 -10.45 -0.60
C ASN A 29 -12.56 -11.07 -0.50
N SER A 30 -11.81 -11.11 -1.61
CA SER A 30 -10.40 -11.56 -1.59
C SER A 30 -9.54 -10.69 -0.66
N CYS A 31 -9.69 -9.36 -0.74
CA CYS A 31 -9.05 -8.41 0.17
C CYS A 31 -9.42 -8.70 1.62
N THR A 32 -10.72 -8.79 1.91
CA THR A 32 -11.23 -8.99 3.26
C THR A 32 -10.73 -10.31 3.85
N LYS A 33 -10.75 -11.40 3.06
CA LYS A 33 -10.26 -12.71 3.49
C LYS A 33 -8.77 -12.68 3.82
N PHE A 34 -7.96 -11.99 3.00
CA PHE A 34 -6.54 -11.83 3.27
C PHE A 34 -6.29 -11.10 4.59
N PHE A 35 -6.84 -9.89 4.77
CA PHE A 35 -6.57 -9.08 5.96
C PHE A 35 -7.11 -9.70 7.25
N LYS A 36 -8.25 -10.40 7.21
CA LYS A 36 -8.75 -11.19 8.35
C LYS A 36 -7.82 -12.32 8.77
N GLY A 37 -7.01 -12.83 7.84
CA GLY A 37 -6.04 -13.89 8.10
C GLY A 37 -4.70 -13.38 8.64
N VAL A 38 -4.47 -12.07 8.69
CA VAL A 38 -3.21 -11.50 9.18
C VAL A 38 -3.18 -11.56 10.70
N ASN A 39 -2.33 -12.43 11.23
CA ASN A 39 -2.05 -12.56 12.66
C ASN A 39 -0.58 -12.96 12.81
N ARG A 40 0.24 -12.12 13.46
CA ARG A 40 1.70 -12.29 13.56
C ARG A 40 2.36 -12.74 12.24
N PRO A 41 2.31 -11.91 11.17
CA PRO A 41 2.68 -12.31 9.82
C PRO A 41 4.15 -12.78 9.71
N ASP A 42 4.36 -13.93 9.09
CA ASP A 42 5.70 -14.41 8.72
C ASP A 42 6.31 -13.55 7.60
N LYS A 43 7.60 -13.76 7.28
CA LYS A 43 8.30 -12.98 6.25
C LYS A 43 7.58 -12.95 4.89
N LYS A 44 6.93 -14.05 4.50
CA LYS A 44 6.22 -14.14 3.22
C LYS A 44 4.94 -13.29 3.27
N MET A 45 4.17 -13.41 4.34
CA MET A 45 2.94 -12.64 4.54
C MET A 45 3.22 -11.14 4.71
N GLN A 46 4.35 -10.77 5.32
CA GLN A 46 4.78 -9.37 5.40
C GLN A 46 4.92 -8.75 4.01
N LEU A 47 5.61 -9.44 3.09
CA LEU A 47 5.74 -8.98 1.69
C LEU A 47 4.40 -8.93 0.97
N GLU A 48 3.54 -9.93 1.19
CA GLU A 48 2.21 -9.95 0.57
C GLU A 48 1.31 -8.81 1.08
N LEU A 49 1.47 -8.39 2.34
CA LEU A 49 0.70 -7.31 2.93
C LEU A 49 0.89 -5.99 2.17
N TYR A 50 2.12 -5.63 1.80
CA TYR A 50 2.40 -4.44 0.98
C TYR A 50 1.59 -4.45 -0.31
N THR A 51 1.75 -5.51 -1.10
CA THR A 51 1.08 -5.69 -2.39
C THR A 51 -0.44 -5.68 -2.24
N LYS A 52 -0.97 -6.32 -1.19
CA LYS A 52 -2.41 -6.39 -0.94
C LYS A 52 -2.98 -5.04 -0.52
N VAL A 53 -2.25 -4.23 0.24
CA VAL A 53 -2.70 -2.88 0.59
C VAL A 53 -2.85 -2.04 -0.68
N GLU A 54 -1.86 -2.03 -1.56
CA GLU A 54 -1.92 -1.32 -2.85
C GLU A 54 -3.11 -1.78 -3.72
N GLN A 55 -3.28 -3.09 -3.89
CA GLN A 55 -4.36 -3.65 -4.70
C GLN A 55 -5.77 -3.36 -4.14
N CYS A 56 -5.90 -3.26 -2.82
CA CYS A 56 -7.19 -3.14 -2.15
C CYS A 56 -7.60 -1.68 -1.83
N GLN A 57 -6.76 -0.67 -2.09
CA GLN A 57 -7.04 0.72 -1.70
C GLN A 57 -8.36 1.25 -2.26
N GLN A 58 -8.70 0.88 -3.49
CA GLN A 58 -9.94 1.28 -4.16
C GLN A 58 -11.21 0.91 -3.38
N TYR A 59 -11.12 -0.02 -2.43
CA TYR A 59 -12.25 -0.46 -1.60
C TYR A 59 -12.30 0.20 -0.22
N PHE A 60 -11.23 0.86 0.25
CA PHE A 60 -11.14 1.37 1.62
C PHE A 60 -12.17 2.48 1.91
N ASP A 61 -12.54 3.28 0.91
CA ASP A 61 -13.59 4.30 1.05
C ASP A 61 -14.99 3.70 1.21
N LYS A 62 -15.25 2.58 0.52
CA LYS A 62 -16.58 1.98 0.41
C LYS A 62 -16.81 0.84 1.39
N ASN A 63 -15.77 0.31 2.01
CA ASN A 63 -15.84 -0.84 2.90
C ASN A 63 -15.08 -0.57 4.22
N GLY A 64 -15.83 -0.12 5.23
CA GLY A 64 -15.30 0.17 6.56
C GLY A 64 -14.78 -1.06 7.32
N ASP A 65 -15.39 -2.23 7.08
CA ASP A 65 -14.94 -3.48 7.68
C ASP A 65 -13.57 -3.87 7.14
N LEU A 66 -13.38 -3.85 5.82
CA LEU A 66 -12.08 -4.08 5.19
C LEU A 66 -11.02 -3.12 5.75
N LEU A 67 -11.32 -1.82 5.81
CA LEU A 67 -10.38 -0.83 6.34
C LEU A 67 -10.00 -1.11 7.81
N SER A 68 -10.96 -1.59 8.61
CA SER A 68 -10.70 -2.00 9.98
C SER A 68 -9.74 -3.19 10.04
N GLU A 69 -9.91 -4.17 9.15
CA GLU A 69 -9.00 -5.33 9.08
C GLU A 69 -7.61 -4.95 8.57
N VAL A 70 -7.49 -3.97 7.66
CA VAL A 70 -6.17 -3.44 7.24
C VAL A 70 -5.44 -2.81 8.42
N ILE A 71 -6.13 -1.98 9.22
CA ILE A 71 -5.54 -1.35 10.41
C ILE A 71 -5.11 -2.41 11.44
N ARG A 72 -5.92 -3.45 11.66
CA ARG A 72 -5.53 -4.58 12.51
C ARG A 72 -4.34 -5.35 11.95
N GLY A 73 -4.32 -5.58 10.64
CA GLY A 73 -3.21 -6.24 9.95
C GLY A 73 -1.88 -5.51 10.16
N TYR A 74 -1.88 -4.18 10.07
CA TYR A 74 -0.71 -3.37 10.42
C TYR A 74 -0.32 -3.48 11.90
N SER A 75 -1.31 -3.47 12.82
CA SER A 75 -1.03 -3.67 14.24
C SER A 75 -0.36 -5.02 14.53
N GLU A 76 -0.84 -6.10 13.89
CA GLU A 76 -0.22 -7.42 13.99
C GLU A 76 1.17 -7.48 13.35
N LEU A 77 1.36 -6.77 12.24
CA LEU A 77 2.66 -6.61 11.60
C LEU A 77 3.68 -5.92 12.50
N PHE A 78 3.31 -4.82 13.16
CA PHE A 78 4.24 -4.09 14.03
C PHE A 78 4.71 -4.89 15.25
N LYS A 79 3.94 -5.89 15.68
CA LYS A 79 4.34 -6.81 16.77
C LYS A 79 5.50 -7.73 16.37
N VAL A 80 5.68 -7.99 15.08
CA VAL A 80 6.74 -8.86 14.55
C VAL A 80 7.83 -8.09 13.80
N ASN A 81 7.48 -6.96 13.20
CA ASN A 81 8.38 -6.11 12.45
C ASN A 81 7.96 -4.64 12.62
N PRO A 82 8.61 -3.89 13.53
CA PRO A 82 8.20 -2.53 13.91
C PRO A 82 8.67 -1.45 12.92
N SER A 83 8.97 -1.80 11.67
CA SER A 83 9.32 -0.81 10.65
C SER A 83 8.12 0.08 10.30
N HIS A 84 8.32 1.38 10.11
CA HIS A 84 7.26 2.28 9.65
C HIS A 84 7.08 2.27 8.13
N ASN A 85 8.08 1.81 7.36
CA ASN A 85 8.04 1.68 5.90
C ASN A 85 6.87 0.83 5.42
N HIS A 86 6.37 -0.08 6.26
CA HIS A 86 5.17 -0.86 5.96
C HIS A 86 3.95 0.01 5.63
N LEU A 87 3.91 1.26 6.11
CA LEU A 87 2.80 2.18 5.86
C LEU A 87 2.90 2.95 4.56
N GLU A 88 4.04 2.97 3.86
CA GLU A 88 4.24 3.68 2.59
C GLU A 88 3.09 3.47 1.60
N PRO A 89 2.66 2.23 1.26
CA PRO A 89 1.55 2.04 0.35
C PRO A 89 0.25 2.64 0.91
N PHE A 90 0.05 2.69 2.23
CA PHE A 90 -1.17 3.22 2.84
C PHE A 90 -1.22 4.76 2.93
N LEU A 91 -0.08 5.46 2.80
CA LEU A 91 -0.02 6.92 2.98
C LEU A 91 -0.92 7.72 2.03
N PRO A 92 -1.01 7.43 0.72
CA PRO A 92 -1.90 8.17 -0.19
C PRO A 92 -3.37 8.14 0.26
N PHE A 93 -3.82 7.00 0.79
CA PHE A 93 -5.16 6.85 1.34
C PHE A 93 -5.31 7.64 2.65
N TYR A 94 -4.31 7.54 3.54
CA TYR A 94 -4.31 8.26 4.81
C TYR A 94 -4.39 9.77 4.62
N TYR A 95 -3.63 10.34 3.67
CA TYR A 95 -3.62 11.78 3.42
C TYR A 95 -5.01 12.36 3.13
N LYS A 96 -5.84 11.61 2.39
CA LYS A 96 -7.21 12.01 2.04
C LYS A 96 -8.23 11.74 3.15
N ASN A 97 -7.92 10.82 4.08
CA ASN A 97 -8.87 10.26 5.04
C ASN A 97 -8.44 10.40 6.52
N LYS A 98 -7.52 11.32 6.85
CA LYS A 98 -6.88 11.44 8.17
C LYS A 98 -7.84 11.33 9.36
N ALA A 99 -8.90 12.14 9.38
CA ALA A 99 -9.85 12.16 10.50
C ALA A 99 -10.56 10.81 10.68
N ARG A 100 -10.98 10.19 9.57
CA ARG A 100 -11.64 8.88 9.56
C ARG A 100 -10.69 7.79 10.04
N ILE A 101 -9.45 7.78 9.58
CA ILE A 101 -8.44 6.80 10.04
C ILE A 101 -8.13 6.98 11.52
N ASN A 102 -7.86 8.21 11.96
CA ASN A 102 -7.52 8.46 13.36
C ASN A 102 -8.64 8.01 14.30
N ALA A 103 -9.90 8.31 13.96
CA ALA A 103 -11.05 7.85 14.74
C ALA A 103 -11.17 6.32 14.73
N LEU A 104 -10.93 5.68 13.58
CA LEU A 104 -11.05 4.24 13.45
C LEU A 104 -9.96 3.49 14.23
N VAL A 105 -8.70 3.94 14.15
CA VAL A 105 -7.57 3.38 14.91
C VAL A 105 -7.88 3.41 16.41
N GLN A 106 -8.34 4.54 16.93
CA GLN A 106 -8.70 4.69 18.34
C GLN A 106 -9.90 3.82 18.75
N LYS A 107 -10.84 3.57 17.83
CA LYS A 107 -12.04 2.77 18.09
C LYS A 107 -11.73 1.27 18.16
N ILE A 108 -10.86 0.76 17.27
CA ILE A 108 -10.73 -0.70 17.06
C ILE A 108 -9.49 -1.32 17.68
N LEU A 109 -8.47 -0.52 18.01
CA LEU A 109 -7.26 -0.99 18.65
C LEU A 109 -7.30 -0.69 20.15
N ASN A 110 -6.61 -1.50 20.95
CA ASN A 110 -6.33 -1.14 22.33
C ASN A 110 -5.34 0.04 22.37
N LYS A 111 -5.23 0.71 23.53
CA LYS A 111 -4.38 1.90 23.68
C LYS A 111 -2.93 1.68 23.22
N LYS A 112 -2.31 0.58 23.65
CA LYS A 112 -0.91 0.26 23.31
C LYS A 112 -0.71 0.12 21.80
N ASP A 113 -1.58 -0.64 21.16
CA ASP A 113 -1.52 -0.90 19.72
C ASP A 113 -1.85 0.36 18.90
N ALA A 114 -2.76 1.22 19.39
CA ALA A 114 -3.06 2.51 18.78
C ALA A 114 -1.87 3.49 18.89
N ASP A 115 -1.23 3.59 20.07
CA ASP A 115 -0.06 4.44 20.28
C ASP A 115 1.09 4.01 19.37
N GLU A 116 1.34 2.71 19.25
CA GLU A 116 2.34 2.14 18.34
C GLU A 116 2.00 2.48 16.87
N PHE A 117 0.75 2.27 16.45
CA PHE A 117 0.32 2.60 15.08
C PHE A 117 0.56 4.08 14.75
N PHE A 118 0.18 4.99 15.64
CA PHE A 118 0.38 6.43 15.44
C PHE A 118 1.85 6.84 15.48
N PHE A 119 2.68 6.19 16.31
CA PHE A 119 4.11 6.42 16.31
C PHE A 119 4.73 6.07 14.95
N ARG A 120 4.42 4.88 14.41
CA ARG A 120 4.91 4.45 13.09
C ARG A 120 4.38 5.36 11.97
N LEU A 121 3.10 5.70 12.01
CA LEU A 121 2.49 6.58 11.02
C LEU A 121 3.12 7.97 11.02
N LYS A 122 3.39 8.55 12.19
CA LYS A 122 4.06 9.85 12.30
C LYS A 122 5.45 9.82 11.67
N THR A 123 6.20 8.74 11.88
CA THR A 123 7.54 8.56 11.29
C THR A 123 7.46 8.41 9.78
N ALA A 124 6.58 7.54 9.26
CA ALA A 124 6.37 7.36 7.83
C ALA A 124 5.97 8.67 7.12
N LEU A 125 5.04 9.44 7.71
CA LEU A 125 4.63 10.74 7.18
C LEU A 125 5.74 11.79 7.20
N ARG A 126 6.70 11.70 8.12
CA ARG A 126 7.85 12.60 8.15
C ARG A 126 8.80 12.25 7.01
N GLU A 127 9.14 10.98 6.85
CA GLU A 127 10.10 10.52 5.83
C GLU A 127 9.57 10.70 4.40
N ASP A 128 8.28 10.44 4.17
CA ASP A 128 7.59 10.72 2.91
C ASP A 128 7.68 12.22 2.52
N LYS A 129 7.55 13.13 3.49
CA LYS A 129 7.69 14.58 3.25
C LYS A 129 9.12 15.02 3.00
N GLU A 130 10.09 14.33 3.59
CA GLU A 130 11.51 14.63 3.45
C GLU A 130 12.10 14.03 2.16
N GLY A 131 11.33 13.24 1.41
CA GLY A 131 11.79 12.55 0.20
C GLY A 131 12.69 11.35 0.50
N ASN A 132 12.59 10.80 1.71
CA ASN A 132 13.38 9.67 2.21
C ASN A 132 12.55 8.37 2.28
N GLY A 133 11.34 8.38 1.74
CA GLY A 133 10.45 7.22 1.60
C GLY A 133 10.74 6.43 0.34
#